data_AF-S7HRN3-F1
#
_entry.id   AF-S7HRN3-F1
#
_cell.length_a   1.000
_cell.length_b   1.000
_cell.length_c   1.000
_cell.angle_alpha   90.00
_cell.angle_beta   90.00
_cell.angle_gamma   90.00
#
_symmetry.space_group_name_H-M   'P 1'
#
loop_
_entity.id
_entity.type
_entity.pdbx_description
1 polymer ?
#
loop_
_entity_poly.entity_id
_entity_poly.type
_entity_poly.pdbx_seq_one_letter_code
_entity_poly.pdbx_strand_id
1 'polypeptide(L)' 'MRDAVIVSACRTAIGSFNGQFADVTAIDLGVAAVTEAIKRAGIPVDQIDEVSWATYSRLAAVKTRPVR' A
#
# COMPACT_ATOMS: atom_id res chain seq x y z
N MET A 1 2.12 14.24 -27.14
CA MET A 1 1.98 14.14 -25.68
C MET A 1 1.09 12.94 -25.40
N ARG A 2 1.39 12.12 -24.38
CA ARG A 2 0.51 11.01 -23.98
C ARG A 2 -0.32 11.46 -22.78
N ASP A 3 -1.59 11.10 -22.76
CA ASP A 3 -2.49 11.43 -21.66
C ASP A 3 -2.24 10.50 -20.48
N ALA A 4 -2.17 11.07 -19.27
CA ALA A 4 -2.10 10.32 -18.03
C ALA A 4 -3.51 10.18 -17.45
N VAL A 5 -3.91 8.95 -17.13
CA VAL A 5 -5.25 8.63 -16.62
C VAL A 5 -5.18 7.83 -15.32
N ILE A 6 -6.14 8.05 -14.43
CA ILE A 6 -6.29 7.25 -13.20
C ILE A 6 -7.27 6.12 -13.50
N VAL A 7 -6.77 4.88 -13.51
CA VAL A 7 -7.56 3.69 -13.88
C VAL A 7 -8.32 3.12 -12.68
N SER A 8 -7.78 3.29 -11.47
CA SER A 8 -8.33 2.73 -10.23
C SER A 8 -7.86 3.55 -9.03
N ALA A 9 -8.70 3.60 -7.99
CA ALA A 9 -8.37 4.21 -6.71
C ALA A 9 -9.00 3.40 -5.57
N CYS A 10 -8.22 3.17 -4.52
CA CYS A 10 -8.74 2.58 -3.28
C CYS A 10 -7.92 3.06 -2.08
N ARG A 11 -8.43 2.76 -0.88
CA ARG A 11 -7.79 3.07 0.39
C ARG A 11 -8.20 2.05 1.44
N THR A 12 -7.40 1.90 2.49
CA THR A 12 -7.80 1.16 3.69
C THR A 12 -8.84 1.97 4.49
N ALA A 13 -9.53 1.31 5.41
CA ALA A 13 -10.29 2.02 6.43
C ALA A 13 -9.35 2.87 7.30
N ILE A 14 -9.90 3.92 7.91
CA ILE A 14 -9.18 4.76 8.87
C ILE A 14 -9.48 4.21 10.26
N GLY A 15 -8.44 3.84 11.00
CA GLY A 15 -8.54 3.41 12.40
C GLY A 15 -8.20 4.54 13.36
N SER A 16 -8.45 4.29 14.65
CA SER A 16 -8.00 5.16 15.74
C SER A 16 -6.56 4.82 16.15
N PHE A 17 -5.85 5.79 16.74
CA PHE A 17 -4.54 5.55 17.34
C PHE A 17 -4.64 4.45 18.42
N ASN A 18 -3.74 3.47 18.37
CA ASN A 18 -3.80 2.24 19.20
C ASN A 18 -5.14 1.48 19.11
N GLY A 19 -5.86 1.59 17.99
CA GLY A 19 -7.13 0.92 17.74
C GLY A 19 -7.02 -0.36 16.90
N GLN A 20 -7.90 -0.51 15.92
CA GLN A 20 -8.08 -1.73 15.12
C GLN A 20 -6.83 -2.14 14.33
N PHE A 21 -5.94 -1.20 14.05
CA PHE A 21 -4.70 -1.41 13.28
C PHE A 21 -3.44 -1.34 14.14
N ALA A 22 -3.55 -1.40 15.47
CA ALA A 22 -2.40 -1.31 16.37
C ALA A 22 -1.33 -2.38 16.09
N ASP A 23 -1.76 -3.59 15.73
CA ASP A 23 -0.87 -4.73 15.45
C ASP A 23 -0.51 -4.89 13.96
N VAL A 24 -1.00 -4.00 13.10
CA VAL A 24 -0.80 -4.08 11.64
C VAL A 24 0.31 -3.12 11.22
N THR A 25 1.28 -3.60 10.45
CA THR A 25 2.37 -2.72 10.00
C THR A 25 1.90 -1.78 8.89
N ALA A 26 2.56 -0.63 8.76
CA ALA A 26 2.31 0.30 7.67
C ALA A 26 2.54 -0.33 6.28
N ILE A 27 3.44 -1.31 6.18
CA ILE A 27 3.69 -2.05 4.95
C ILE A 27 2.47 -2.93 4.61
N ASP A 28 1.95 -3.66 5.58
CA ASP A 28 0.78 -4.54 5.36
C ASP A 28 -0.44 -3.75 4.90
N LEU A 29 -0.68 -2.56 5.48
CA LEU A 29 -1.75 -1.65 5.04
C LEU A 29 -1.51 -1.15 3.61
N GLY A 30 -0.28 -0.78 3.26
CA GLY A 30 0.08 -0.36 1.91
C GLY A 30 -0.09 -1.48 0.87
N VAL A 31 0.37 -2.69 1.20
CA VAL A 31 0.20 -3.88 0.35
C VAL A 31 -1.28 -4.19 0.14
N ALA A 32 -2.10 -4.13 1.19
CA ALA A 32 -3.54 -4.36 1.07
C ALA A 32 -4.20 -3.35 0.13
N ALA A 33 -3.85 -2.07 0.24
CA ALA A 33 -4.37 -1.02 -0.64
C ALA A 33 -3.92 -1.23 -2.10
N VAL A 34 -2.62 -1.39 -2.34
CA VAL A 34 -2.08 -1.52 -3.71
C VAL A 34 -2.64 -2.78 -4.39
N THR A 35 -2.69 -3.91 -3.67
CA THR A 35 -3.23 -5.17 -4.21
C THR A 35 -4.68 -5.02 -4.64
N GLU A 36 -5.50 -4.34 -3.85
CA GLU A 36 -6.90 -4.10 -4.17
C GLU A 36 -7.05 -3.11 -5.34
N ALA A 37 -6.20 -2.08 -5.42
CA ALA A 37 -6.20 -1.14 -6.55
C ALA A 37 -5.90 -1.85 -7.88
N ILE A 38 -4.89 -2.73 -7.90
CA ILE A 38 -4.51 -3.53 -9.08
C ILE A 38 -5.66 -4.46 -9.48
N LYS A 39 -6.25 -5.17 -8.52
CA LYS A 39 -7.41 -6.06 -8.76
C LYS A 39 -8.59 -5.32 -9.39
N ARG A 40 -8.94 -4.14 -8.88
CA ARG A 40 -10.02 -3.30 -9.43
C ARG A 40 -9.72 -2.74 -10.80
N ALA A 41 -8.45 -2.45 -11.07
CA ALA A 41 -8.01 -2.00 -12.39
C ALA A 41 -8.08 -3.13 -13.43
N GLY A 42 -8.05 -4.41 -13.00
CA GLY A 42 -8.06 -5.56 -13.90
C GLY A 42 -6.78 -5.70 -14.74
N ILE A 43 -5.68 -5.09 -14.27
CA ILE A 43 -4.40 -5.06 -15.00
C ILE A 43 -3.55 -6.25 -14.53
N PRO A 44 -2.92 -7.00 -15.45
CA PRO A 44 -2.02 -8.07 -15.07
C PRO A 44 -0.71 -7.49 -14.51
N VAL A 45 -0.16 -8.15 -13.49
CA VAL A 45 0.93 -7.60 -12.66
C VAL A 45 2.22 -7.41 -13.45
N ASP A 46 2.41 -8.15 -14.53
CA ASP A 46 3.54 -8.07 -15.46
C ASP A 46 3.56 -6.77 -16.30
N GLN A 47 2.45 -6.03 -16.36
CA GLN A 47 2.37 -4.72 -17.02
C GLN A 47 2.71 -3.55 -16.09
N ILE A 48 3.05 -3.80 -14.82
CA ILE A 48 3.38 -2.77 -13.85
C ILE A 48 4.88 -2.53 -13.85
N ASP A 49 5.31 -1.38 -14.38
CA ASP A 49 6.73 -1.00 -14.43
C ASP A 49 7.24 -0.48 -13.07
N GLU A 50 6.42 0.28 -12.34
CA GLU A 50 6.83 0.94 -11.10
C GLU A 50 5.68 0.99 -10.09
N VAL A 51 6.02 0.81 -8.80
CA VAL A 51 5.14 1.07 -7.67
C VAL A 51 5.82 2.06 -6.73
N SER A 52 5.22 3.24 -6.59
CA SER A 52 5.69 4.29 -5.68
C SER A 52 4.77 4.38 -4.45
N TRP A 53 5.31 4.19 -3.25
CA TRP A 53 4.60 4.25 -1.97
C TRP A 53 5.31 5.18 -0.98
N ALA A 54 4.54 6.01 -0.27
CA ALA A 54 5.07 6.98 0.69
C ALA A 54 4.54 6.73 2.10
N THR A 55 5.42 6.86 3.10
CA THR A 55 5.06 6.87 4.53
C THR A 55 5.87 7.95 5.24
N TYR A 56 5.24 8.67 6.18
CA TYR A 56 5.82 9.88 6.80
C TYR A 56 6.46 9.63 8.17
N SER A 57 6.10 8.54 8.86
CA SER A 57 6.60 8.24 10.21
C SER A 57 7.31 6.89 10.23
N ARG A 58 8.61 6.93 10.55
CA ARG A 58 9.41 5.77 10.95
C ARG A 58 9.79 5.88 12.43
N LEU A 59 8.85 6.30 13.26
CA LEU A 59 9.07 6.47 14.70
C LEU A 59 8.81 5.14 15.42
N ALA A 60 9.92 4.48 15.73
CA ALA A 60 10.09 3.32 16.60
C ALA A 60 9.45 1.99 16.14
N ALA A 61 10.31 0.97 16.05
CA ALA A 61 10.00 -0.45 15.86
C ALA A 61 9.56 -0.90 14.45
N VAL A 62 10.37 -0.60 13.43
CA VAL A 62 10.61 -1.65 12.42
C VAL A 62 11.36 -2.77 13.16
N LYS A 63 10.61 -3.71 13.72
CA LYS A 63 11.12 -5.06 13.98
C LYS A 63 11.45 -5.61 12.61
N THR A 64 12.64 -5.31 12.11
CA THR A 64 13.16 -5.82 10.85
C THR A 64 13.05 -7.33 10.94
N ARG A 65 12.04 -7.91 10.28
CA ARG A 65 12.11 -9.34 9.98
C ARG A 65 13.39 -9.50 9.16
N PRO A 66 14.36 -10.32 9.60
CA PRO A 66 15.48 -10.63 8.75
C PRO A 66 14.88 -11.31 7.53
N VAL A 67 15.05 -10.67 6.38
CA VAL A 67 14.80 -11.30 5.09
C VAL A 67 15.82 -12.44 5.01
N ARG A 68 15.33 -13.68 5.14
CA ARG A 68 16.03 -14.86 4.63
C ARG A 68 15.74 -14.97 3.14
#